data_AF-A0A7U7C5A8-F1
#
_entry.id   AF-A0A7U7C5A8-F1
#
_cell.length_a   1.000
_cell.length_b   1.000
_cell.length_c   1.000
_cell.angle_alpha   90.00
_cell.angle_beta   90.00
_cell.angle_gamma   90.00
#
_symmetry.space_group_name_H-M   'P 1'
#
loop_
_entity.id
_entity.type
_entity.pdbx_description
1 polymer ?
#
loop_
_entity_poly.entity_id
_entity_poly.type
_entity_poly.pdbx_seq_one_letter_code
_entity_poly.pdbx_strand_id
1 'polypeptide(L)'
;MSFIIGNFFAILLAFMRMSQKPWLKYPARIYISFMRGVPTLVVLFILYFGLPYVGIQIPALLCAIIGFSTVSAAYMAEIFRSSISAVDKGQWEAAQSLGLPQKPIIRHIILPQALRIAVAPLAMSLSIWLRVPHWQL
;
A
#
# COMPACT_ATOMS: atom_id res chain seq x y z
N MET A 1 12.91 5.88 -11.50
CA MET A 1 13.23 6.60 -10.25
C MET A 1 12.00 6.87 -9.39
N SER A 2 10.95 7.50 -9.92
CA SER A 2 9.65 7.70 -9.25
C SER A 2 9.04 6.43 -8.65
N PHE A 3 9.14 5.31 -9.38
CA PHE A 3 8.58 4.03 -8.98
C PHE A 3 9.24 3.41 -7.75
N ILE A 4 10.56 3.61 -7.60
CA ILE A 4 11.36 2.99 -6.52
C ILE A 4 11.22 3.81 -5.23
N ILE A 5 11.26 5.14 -5.33
CA ILE A 5 11.08 6.05 -4.18
C ILE A 5 9.64 5.98 -3.66
N GLY A 6 8.65 5.91 -4.56
CA GLY A 6 7.25 5.72 -4.20
C GLY A 6 6.97 4.38 -3.52
N ASN A 7 7.65 3.31 -3.94
CA ASN A 7 7.54 2.00 -3.31
C ASN A 7 8.10 1.99 -1.88
N PHE A 8 9.16 2.73 -1.59
CA PHE A 8 9.71 2.80 -0.23
C PHE A 8 8.74 3.48 0.75
N PHE A 9 8.13 4.59 0.35
CA PHE A 9 7.07 5.24 1.13
C PHE A 9 5.81 4.37 1.25
N ALA A 10 5.46 3.64 0.20
CA ALA A 10 4.34 2.69 0.20
C ALA A 10 4.52 1.56 1.22
N ILE A 11 5.73 1.02 1.34
CA ILE A 11 6.07 -0.01 2.32
C ILE A 11 5.98 0.53 3.75
N LEU A 12 6.49 1.74 4.01
CA LEU A 12 6.41 2.37 5.33
C LEU A 12 4.95 2.60 5.77
N LEU A 13 4.11 3.07 4.87
CA LEU A 13 2.68 3.35 5.13
C LEU A 13 1.89 2.06 5.33
N ALA A 14 2.24 0.99 4.61
CA ALA A 14 1.71 -0.35 4.83
C ALA A 14 2.07 -0.89 6.23
N PHE A 15 3.33 -0.73 6.67
CA PHE A 15 3.76 -1.12 8.02
C PHE A 15 3.05 -0.31 9.12
N MET A 16 2.82 0.99 8.92
CA MET A 16 2.05 1.82 9.86
C MET A 16 0.61 1.31 10.04
N ARG A 17 -0.06 0.89 8.95
CA ARG A 17 -1.42 0.33 9.02
C ARG A 17 -1.46 -1.00 9.77
N MET A 18 -0.43 -1.83 9.61
CA MET A 18 -0.32 -3.13 10.29
C MET A 18 0.08 -3.00 11.77
N SER A 19 0.38 -1.79 12.24
CA SER A 19 0.74 -1.55 13.62
C SER A 19 -0.42 -1.85 14.58
N GLN A 20 -0.09 -2.47 15.72
CA GLN A 20 -1.01 -2.68 16.84
C GLN A 20 -1.33 -1.36 17.58
N LYS A 21 -0.51 -0.32 17.38
CA LYS A 21 -0.64 0.98 18.06
C LYS A 21 -1.78 1.79 17.42
N PRO A 22 -2.82 2.19 18.18
CA PRO A 22 -4.00 2.85 17.62
C PRO A 22 -3.68 4.18 16.94
N TRP A 23 -2.74 4.95 17.48
CA TRP A 23 -2.32 6.24 16.90
C TRP A 23 -1.60 6.11 15.55
N LEU A 24 -1.05 4.94 15.21
CA LEU A 24 -0.51 4.64 13.87
C LEU A 24 -1.61 4.07 12.96
N LYS A 25 -2.45 3.20 13.52
CA LYS A 25 -3.48 2.44 12.80
C LYS A 25 -4.61 3.32 12.27
N TYR A 26 -5.17 4.23 13.07
CA TYR A 26 -6.34 5.02 12.68
C TYR A 26 -6.03 6.04 11.57
N PRO A 27 -4.97 6.86 11.66
CA PRO A 27 -4.61 7.76 10.58
C PRO A 27 -4.33 7.02 9.27
N ALA A 28 -3.61 5.90 9.34
CA ALA A 28 -3.35 5.06 8.17
C ALA A 28 -4.66 4.50 7.56
N ARG A 29 -5.62 4.08 8.40
CA ARG A 29 -6.91 3.59 7.91
C ARG A 29 -7.70 4.66 7.17
N ILE A 30 -7.75 5.89 7.72
CA ILE A 30 -8.43 7.03 7.10
C ILE A 30 -7.76 7.38 5.77
N TYR A 31 -6.44 7.56 5.78
CA TYR A 31 -5.67 7.86 4.57
C TYR A 31 -5.92 6.82 3.46
N ILE A 32 -5.85 5.53 3.78
CA ILE A 32 -6.01 4.46 2.78
C ILE A 32 -7.44 4.41 2.24
N SER A 33 -8.44 4.59 3.11
CA SER A 33 -9.85 4.64 2.70
C SER A 33 -10.10 5.80 1.74
N PHE A 34 -9.55 6.97 2.06
CA PHE A 34 -9.69 8.16 1.24
C PHE A 34 -8.96 8.01 -0.11
N MET A 35 -7.69 7.62 -0.10
CA MET A 35 -6.87 7.51 -1.32
C MET A 35 -7.35 6.42 -2.28
N ARG A 36 -8.05 5.39 -1.80
CA ARG A 36 -8.67 4.37 -2.66
C ARG A 36 -10.06 4.77 -3.18
N GLY A 37 -10.67 5.79 -2.58
CA GLY A 37 -11.97 6.33 -3.00
C GLY A 37 -11.85 7.51 -3.98
N VAL A 38 -10.71 8.20 -3.99
CA VAL A 38 -10.46 9.34 -4.89
C VAL A 38 -9.81 8.87 -6.19
N PRO A 39 -10.31 9.26 -7.38
CA PRO A 39 -9.65 8.95 -8.64
C PRO A 39 -8.23 9.54 -8.68
N THR A 40 -7.24 8.75 -9.14
CA THR A 40 -5.84 9.21 -9.24
C THR A 40 -5.69 10.51 -10.01
N LEU A 41 -6.49 10.70 -11.07
CA LEU A 41 -6.51 11.92 -11.87
C LEU A 41 -6.89 13.15 -11.03
N VAL A 42 -7.84 13.02 -10.10
CA VAL A 42 -8.26 14.10 -9.19
C VAL A 42 -7.12 14.47 -8.25
N VAL A 43 -6.38 13.48 -7.73
CA VAL A 43 -5.20 13.72 -6.88
C VAL A 43 -4.15 14.53 -7.64
N LEU A 44 -3.84 14.13 -8.88
CA LEU A 44 -2.87 14.83 -9.73
C LEU A 44 -3.35 16.25 -10.08
N PHE A 45 -4.63 16.40 -10.37
CA PHE A 45 -5.23 17.70 -10.68
C PHE A 45 -5.13 18.66 -9.49
N ILE A 46 -5.46 18.20 -8.28
CA ILE A 46 -5.32 19.00 -7.05
C ILE A 46 -3.85 19.36 -6.79
N LEU A 47 -2.92 18.42 -6.99
CA LEU A 47 -1.50 18.70 -6.78
C LEU A 47 -0.94 19.71 -7.79
N TYR A 48 -1.35 19.65 -9.06
CA TYR A 48 -0.78 20.52 -10.09
C TYR A 48 -1.51 21.86 -10.21
N PHE A 49 -2.84 21.86 -10.18
CA PHE A 49 -3.66 23.06 -10.36
C PHE A 49 -4.18 23.63 -9.04
N GLY A 50 -4.34 22.83 -7.99
CA GLY A 50 -4.87 23.27 -6.70
C GLY A 50 -3.83 23.92 -5.79
N LEU A 51 -2.66 23.30 -5.62
CA LEU A 51 -1.57 23.82 -4.77
C LEU A 51 -1.12 25.25 -5.10
N PRO A 52 -1.09 25.69 -6.38
CA PRO A 52 -0.77 27.08 -6.71
C PRO A 52 -1.70 28.12 -6.05
N TYR A 53 -2.96 27.80 -5.76
CA TYR A 53 -3.89 28.74 -5.09
C TYR A 53 -3.49 29.06 -3.64
N VAL A 54 -2.68 28.20 -3.01
CA VAL A 54 -2.11 28.42 -1.66
C VAL A 54 -0.64 28.84 -1.71
N GLY A 55 -0.14 29.26 -2.89
CA GLY A 55 1.22 29.75 -3.09
C GLY A 55 2.28 28.67 -3.29
N ILE A 56 1.88 27.40 -3.44
CA ILE A 56 2.82 26.28 -3.60
C ILE A 56 2.85 25.87 -5.08
N GLN A 57 3.97 26.12 -5.75
CA GLN A 57 4.18 25.70 -7.15
C GLN A 57 5.17 24.55 -7.19
N ILE A 58 4.72 23.43 -7.74
CA ILE A 58 5.50 22.19 -7.82
C ILE A 58 5.62 21.78 -9.29
N PRO A 59 6.82 21.40 -9.78
CA PRO A 59 6.97 20.89 -11.14
C PRO A 59 6.08 19.68 -11.41
N ALA A 60 5.53 19.58 -12.63
CA ALA A 60 4.62 18.49 -13.02
C ALA A 60 5.15 17.09 -12.70
N LEU A 61 6.47 16.89 -12.90
CA LEU A 61 7.14 15.63 -12.58
C LEU A 61 7.03 15.28 -11.09
N LEU A 62 7.17 16.26 -10.20
CA LEU A 62 7.10 16.03 -8.76
C LEU A 62 5.65 15.80 -8.31
N CYS A 63 4.67 16.49 -8.91
CA CYS A 63 3.24 16.19 -8.70
C CYS A 63 2.91 14.74 -9.10
N ALA A 64 3.42 14.27 -10.25
CA ALA A 64 3.25 12.90 -10.69
C ALA A 64 3.88 11.91 -9.71
N ILE A 65 5.11 12.15 -9.27
CA ILE A 65 5.79 11.31 -8.26
C ILE A 65 4.95 11.20 -6.99
N ILE A 66 4.53 12.32 -6.42
CA ILE A 66 3.80 12.36 -5.15
C ILE A 66 2.42 11.70 -5.31
N GLY A 67 1.65 12.07 -6.33
CA GLY A 67 0.30 11.58 -6.56
C GLY A 67 0.27 10.06 -6.77
N PHE A 68 1.11 9.55 -7.68
CA PHE A 68 1.18 8.10 -7.93
C PHE A 68 1.71 7.32 -6.72
N SER A 69 2.72 7.84 -6.01
CA SER A 69 3.26 7.17 -4.81
C SER A 69 2.22 7.06 -3.70
N THR A 70 1.48 8.14 -3.47
CA THR A 70 0.46 8.24 -2.41
C THR A 70 -0.69 7.26 -2.66
N VAL A 71 -1.20 7.23 -3.90
CA VAL A 71 -2.26 6.28 -4.29
C VAL A 71 -1.74 4.84 -4.27
N SER A 72 -0.57 4.58 -4.83
CA SER A 72 0.04 3.24 -4.85
C SER A 72 0.24 2.70 -3.43
N ALA A 73 0.70 3.53 -2.48
CA ALA A 73 0.82 3.18 -1.08
C ALA A 73 -0.48 2.67 -0.46
N ALA A 74 -1.61 3.28 -0.80
CA ALA A 74 -2.91 2.90 -0.28
C ALA A 74 -3.36 1.52 -0.80
N TYR A 75 -3.15 1.25 -2.10
CA TYR A 75 -3.45 -0.07 -2.68
C TYR A 75 -2.52 -1.15 -2.13
N MET A 76 -1.22 -0.84 -2.02
CA MET A 76 -0.20 -1.76 -1.50
C MET A 76 -0.51 -2.21 -0.07
N ALA A 77 -0.87 -1.26 0.80
CA ALA A 77 -1.27 -1.55 2.17
C ALA A 77 -2.53 -2.43 2.26
N GLU A 78 -3.46 -2.30 1.31
CA GLU A 78 -4.63 -3.18 1.25
C GLU A 78 -4.27 -4.59 0.79
N ILE A 79 -3.36 -4.72 -0.20
CA ILE A 79 -2.83 -6.00 -0.66
C ILE A 79 -2.19 -6.75 0.51
N PHE A 80 -1.29 -6.12 1.26
CA PHE A 80 -0.67 -6.79 2.42
C PHE A 80 -1.70 -7.23 3.46
N ARG A 81 -2.69 -6.37 3.75
CA ARG A 81 -3.77 -6.73 4.69
C ARG A 81 -4.60 -7.91 4.19
N SER A 82 -4.98 -7.91 2.91
CA SER A 82 -5.80 -8.99 2.33
C SER A 82 -5.00 -10.29 2.26
N SER A 83 -3.72 -10.25 1.91
CA SER A 83 -2.83 -11.42 1.89
C SER A 83 -2.65 -12.05 3.28
N ILE A 84 -2.54 -11.24 4.34
CA ILE A 84 -2.50 -11.75 5.72
C ILE A 84 -3.84 -12.37 6.12
N SER A 85 -4.94 -11.72 5.74
CA SER A 85 -6.29 -12.22 6.04
C SER A 85 -6.65 -13.49 5.25
N ALA A 86 -5.96 -13.75 4.15
CA ALA A 86 -6.14 -14.91 3.29
C ALA A 86 -5.38 -16.16 3.79
N VAL A 87 -4.51 -16.02 4.80
CA VAL A 87 -3.91 -17.19 5.46
C VAL A 87 -5.02 -17.96 6.18
N ASP A 88 -5.03 -19.28 5.97
CA ASP A 88 -6.05 -20.17 6.52
C ASP A 88 -6.19 -20.03 8.04
N LYS A 89 -7.43 -19.95 8.54
CA LYS A 89 -7.71 -19.78 9.98
C LYS A 89 -7.19 -20.95 10.80
N GLY A 90 -7.14 -22.16 10.25
CA GLY A 90 -6.57 -23.34 10.90
C GLY A 90 -5.09 -23.18 11.25
N GLN A 91 -4.32 -22.38 10.50
CA GLN A 91 -2.93 -22.05 10.88
C GLN A 91 -2.87 -21.20 12.15
N TRP A 92 -3.81 -20.27 12.31
CA TRP A 92 -3.93 -19.47 13.53
C TRP A 92 -4.41 -20.29 14.71
N GLU A 93 -5.40 -21.15 14.50
CA GLU A 93 -5.98 -22.00 15.55
C GLU A 93 -4.98 -23.08 16.01
N ALA A 94 -4.29 -23.76 15.08
CA ALA A 94 -3.28 -24.76 15.41
C ALA A 94 -2.11 -24.16 16.20
N ALA A 95 -1.62 -22.98 15.80
CA ALA A 95 -0.52 -22.32 16.48
C ALA A 95 -0.90 -21.84 17.90
N GLN A 96 -2.15 -21.39 18.07
CA GLN A 96 -2.68 -21.03 19.40
C GLN A 96 -2.91 -22.26 20.28
N SER A 97 -3.39 -23.38 19.73
CA SER A 97 -3.55 -24.65 20.46
C SER A 97 -2.22 -25.22 20.95
N LEU A 98 -1.11 -24.91 20.29
CA LEU A 98 0.24 -25.24 20.74
C LEU A 98 0.78 -24.28 21.81
N GLY A 99 -0.01 -23.31 22.27
CA GLY A 99 0.39 -22.33 23.29
C GLY A 99 1.42 -21.30 22.82
N LEU A 100 1.60 -21.14 21.51
CA LEU A 100 2.59 -20.20 20.98
C LEU A 100 2.16 -18.74 21.24
N PRO A 101 3.09 -17.84 21.63
CA PRO A 101 2.77 -16.43 21.76
C PRO A 101 2.50 -15.77 20.39
N GLN A 102 1.67 -14.73 20.38
CA GLN A 102 1.24 -14.03 19.15
C GLN A 102 2.39 -13.58 18.23
N LYS A 103 3.49 -13.07 18.79
CA LYS A 103 4.65 -12.61 18.01
C LYS A 103 5.27 -13.71 17.14
N PRO A 104 5.67 -14.87 17.69
CA PRO A 104 6.20 -15.96 16.87
C PRO A 104 5.17 -16.58 15.92
N ILE A 105 3.88 -16.64 16.27
CA ILE A 105 2.82 -17.06 15.33
C ILE A 105 2.84 -16.17 14.09
N ILE A 106 2.79 -14.85 14.29
CA ILE A 106 2.79 -13.89 13.19
C ILE A 106 4.10 -13.98 12.40
N ARG A 107 5.26 -14.00 13.06
CA ARG A 107 6.58 -13.92 12.39
C ARG A 107 6.95 -15.18 11.62
N HIS A 108 6.68 -16.37 12.16
CA HIS A 108 7.19 -17.63 11.62
C HIS A 108 6.15 -18.47 10.89
N ILE A 109 4.86 -18.24 11.13
CA ILE A 109 3.78 -19.04 10.53
C ILE A 109 3.01 -18.18 9.53
N ILE A 110 2.42 -17.08 9.98
CA ILE A 110 1.48 -16.30 9.17
C ILE A 110 2.20 -15.44 8.13
N LEU A 111 3.21 -14.66 8.53
CA LEU A 111 3.90 -13.74 7.64
C LEU A 111 4.53 -14.42 6.41
N PRO A 112 5.27 -15.55 6.51
CA PRO A 112 5.82 -16.20 5.32
C PRO A 112 4.74 -16.72 4.36
N GLN A 113 3.59 -17.18 4.87
CA GLN A 113 2.46 -17.60 4.04
C GLN A 113 1.79 -16.40 3.36
N ALA A 114 1.52 -15.34 4.13
CA ALA A 114 0.96 -14.10 3.62
C ALA A 114 1.85 -13.46 2.55
N LEU A 115 3.18 -13.52 2.71
CA LEU A 115 4.13 -13.03 1.71
C LEU A 115 4.02 -13.80 0.39
N ARG A 116 3.89 -15.14 0.43
CA ARG A 116 3.65 -15.95 -0.79
C ARG A 116 2.34 -15.56 -1.47
N ILE A 117 1.28 -15.35 -0.68
CA ILE A 117 -0.02 -14.90 -1.20
C ILE A 117 0.09 -13.50 -1.82
N ALA A 118 0.91 -12.62 -1.25
CA ALA A 118 1.11 -11.25 -1.73
C ALA A 118 1.85 -11.19 -3.07
N VAL A 119 2.68 -12.18 -3.43
CA VAL A 119 3.48 -12.16 -4.67
C VAL A 119 2.61 -11.92 -5.91
N ALA A 120 1.49 -12.62 -6.05
CA ALA A 120 0.60 -12.49 -7.21
C ALA A 120 -0.02 -11.07 -7.37
N PRO A 121 -0.70 -10.50 -6.36
CA PRO A 121 -1.25 -9.15 -6.45
C PRO A 121 -0.17 -8.05 -6.55
N LEU A 122 1.02 -8.27 -5.98
CA LEU A 122 2.17 -7.37 -6.16
C LEU A 122 2.69 -7.40 -7.61
N ALA A 123 2.85 -8.59 -8.18
CA ALA A 123 3.25 -8.78 -9.56
C ALA A 123 2.22 -8.20 -10.55
N MET A 124 0.93 -8.31 -10.24
CA MET A 124 -0.14 -7.69 -11.00
C MET A 124 -0.05 -6.15 -10.97
N SER A 125 0.26 -5.60 -9.80
CA SER A 125 0.46 -4.16 -9.66
C SER A 125 1.63 -3.70 -10.53
N LEU A 126 2.74 -4.44 -10.59
CA LEU A 126 3.87 -4.15 -11.46
C LEU A 126 3.55 -4.33 -12.96
N SER A 127 2.79 -5.37 -13.32
CA SER A 127 2.48 -5.70 -14.72
C SER A 127 1.59 -4.64 -15.37
N ILE A 128 0.70 -3.99 -14.62
CA ILE A 128 -0.12 -2.86 -15.08
C ILE A 128 0.76 -1.69 -15.55
N TRP A 129 1.89 -1.44 -14.89
CA TRP A 129 2.83 -0.39 -15.29
C TRP A 129 3.68 -0.80 -16.49
N LEU A 130 3.98 -2.09 -16.64
CA LEU A 130 4.73 -2.62 -17.79
C LEU A 130 3.85 -2.77 -19.05
N ARG A 131 2.53 -2.94 -18.89
CA ARG A 131 1.56 -3.05 -19.98
C ARG A 131 1.07 -1.70 -20.53
N VAL A 132 1.68 -0.59 -20.13
CA VAL A 132 1.43 0.68 -20.83
C VAL A 132 1.92 0.50 -22.28
N PRO A 133 1.01 0.49 -23.28
CA PRO A 133 1.42 0.32 -24.66
C PRO A 133 2.19 1.58 -25.04
N HIS A 134 3.44 1.40 -25.44
CA HIS A 134 4.33 2.46 -25.92
C HIS A 134 3.98 2.92 -27.35
N TRP A 135 2.78 2.55 -27.85
CA TRP A 135 2.34 2.73 -29.24
C TRP A 135 0.88 3.22 -29.37
N GLN A 136 0.47 4.22 -28.58
CA GLN A 136 -0.76 5.00 -28.86
C GLN A 136 -0.52 6.52 -28.78
N LEU A 137 0.64 6.95 -29.30
CA LEU A 137 0.88 8.32 -29.76
C LEU A 137 1.31 8.26 -31.23
#